data_AF-A0A535Q684-F1
#
_entry.id   AF-A0A535Q684-F1
#
_cell.length_a   1.000
_cell.length_b   1.000
_cell.length_c   1.000
_cell.angle_alpha   90.00
_cell.angle_beta   90.00
_cell.angle_gamma   90.00
#
_symmetry.space_group_name_H-M   'P 1'
#
loop_
_entity.id
_entity.type
_entity.pdbx_description
1 polymer ?
#
loop_
_entity_poly.entity_id
_entity_poly.type
_entity_poly.pdbx_seq_one_letter_code
_entity_poly.pdbx_strand_id
1 'polypeptide(L)'
;GYPFTAVISEKGTQDKRRLLELYGANIITSPGSAGSNGAIRLAQELTTQDKRYVMLYQYGNEANALAHYETTGAEILEDMPDVNVFVAGLGTGGTLT
;
A
#
# COMPACT_ATOMS: atom_id res chain seq x y z
N GLY A 1 -0.45 5.49 19.19
CA GLY A 1 -0.08 5.36 17.76
C GLY A 1 0.88 4.20 17.62
N TYR A 2 0.88 3.53 16.46
CA TYR A 2 1.86 2.49 16.16
C TYR A 2 3.09 3.11 15.47
N PRO A 3 4.33 2.76 15.87
CA PRO A 3 5.51 3.14 15.09
C PRO A 3 5.38 2.60 13.66
N PHE A 4 5.59 3.48 12.68
CA PHE A 4 5.45 3.13 11.28
C PHE A 4 6.79 3.28 10.56
N THR A 5 7.20 2.21 9.86
CA THR A 5 8.37 2.24 8.97
C THR A 5 7.88 2.11 7.53
N ALA A 6 8.22 3.09 6.69
CA ALA A 6 7.97 3.01 5.26
C ALA A 6 9.25 2.59 4.54
N VAL A 7 9.19 1.47 3.82
CA VAL A 7 10.25 1.05 2.90
C VAL A 7 9.89 1.54 1.50
N ILE A 8 10.71 2.42 0.94
CA ILE A 8 10.46 3.06 -0.36
C ILE A 8 11.69 2.97 -1.26
N SER A 9 11.49 2.99 -2.57
CA SER A 9 12.60 3.11 -3.52
C SER A 9 13.22 4.52 -3.46
N GLU A 10 14.53 4.63 -3.74
CA GLU A 10 15.20 5.92 -3.99
C GLU A 10 14.53 6.79 -5.06
N LYS A 11 13.81 6.17 -6.00
CA LYS A 11 13.01 6.88 -7.01
C LYS A 11 11.75 7.56 -6.44
N GLY A 12 11.38 7.30 -5.19
CA GLY A 12 10.25 7.95 -4.52
C GLY A 12 10.46 9.46 -4.39
N THR A 13 9.44 10.26 -4.76
CA THR A 13 9.54 11.72 -4.76
C THR A 13 9.77 12.29 -3.37
N GLN A 14 10.50 13.41 -3.30
CA GLN A 14 10.82 14.07 -2.03
C GLN A 14 9.57 14.51 -1.26
N ASP A 15 8.53 14.99 -1.95
CA ASP A 15 7.28 15.41 -1.30
C ASP A 15 6.59 14.25 -0.56
N LYS A 16 6.59 13.04 -1.16
CA LYS A 16 6.01 11.85 -0.51
C LYS A 16 6.80 11.45 0.74
N ARG A 17 8.14 11.54 0.69
CA ARG A 17 9.01 11.28 1.84
C ARG A 17 8.73 12.28 2.96
N ARG A 18 8.70 13.56 2.60
CA ARG A 18 8.46 14.65 3.54
C ARG A 18 7.12 14.49 4.24
N LEU A 19 6.08 14.11 3.51
CA LEU A 19 4.76 13.87 4.09
C LEU A 19 4.79 12.74 5.11
N LEU A 20 5.45 11.61 4.79
CA LEU A 20 5.59 10.48 5.72
C LEU A 20 6.37 10.86 6.97
N GLU A 21 7.48 11.59 6.82
CA GLU A 21 8.28 12.11 7.95
C GLU A 21 7.46 13.05 8.84
N LEU A 22 6.63 13.93 8.26
CA LEU A 22 5.73 14.82 9.01
C LEU A 22 4.72 14.04 9.86
N TYR A 23 4.29 12.87 9.41
CA TYR A 23 3.46 11.95 10.19
C TYR A 23 4.26 11.05 11.16
N GLY A 24 5.58 11.24 11.26
CA GLY A 24 6.46 10.50 12.19
C GLY A 24 6.91 9.13 11.68
N ALA A 25 6.83 8.87 10.37
CA ALA A 25 7.32 7.62 9.79
C ALA A 25 8.85 7.55 9.82
N ASN A 26 9.38 6.38 10.16
CA ASN A 26 10.77 6.04 9.88
C ASN A 26 10.91 5.60 8.41
N ILE A 27 11.86 6.17 7.67
CA ILE A 27 12.04 5.88 6.25
C ILE A 27 13.26 4.98 6.03
N ILE A 28 13.06 3.86 5.36
CA ILE A 28 14.14 2.99 4.87
C ILE A 28 14.10 2.99 3.34
N THR A 29 15.25 3.19 2.70
CA THR A 29 15.33 3.26 1.25
C THR A 29 15.92 1.98 0.65
N SER A 30 15.28 1.46 -0.39
CA SER A 30 15.86 0.43 -1.27
C SER A 30 16.49 1.08 -2.52
N PRO A 31 17.49 0.43 -3.15
CA PRO A 31 18.09 0.94 -4.39
C PRO A 31 17.06 1.30 -5.46
N GLY A 32 17.26 2.45 -6.11
CA GLY A 32 16.36 2.96 -7.14
C GLY A 32 16.19 2.04 -8.36
N SER A 33 17.23 1.29 -8.71
CA SER A 33 17.25 0.34 -9.83
C SER A 33 16.26 -0.82 -9.66
N ALA A 34 15.96 -1.21 -8.42
CA ALA A 34 15.06 -2.32 -8.11
C ALA A 34 13.57 -1.91 -8.05
N GLY A 35 13.25 -0.63 -8.17
CA GLY A 35 11.89 -0.10 -8.15
C GLY A 35 11.10 -0.49 -6.89
N SER A 36 9.77 -0.51 -6.99
CA SER A 36 8.88 -0.88 -5.87
C SER A 36 9.06 -2.33 -5.42
N ASN A 37 9.38 -3.25 -6.33
CA ASN A 37 9.63 -4.65 -5.99
C ASN A 37 10.86 -4.82 -5.10
N GLY A 38 11.88 -3.96 -5.27
CA GLY A 38 13.02 -3.89 -4.36
C GLY A 38 12.62 -3.50 -2.94
N ALA A 39 11.74 -2.51 -2.80
CA ALA A 39 11.24 -2.07 -1.51
C ALA A 39 10.40 -3.15 -0.81
N ILE A 40 9.57 -3.89 -1.58
CA ILE A 40 8.78 -5.02 -1.05
C ILE A 40 9.70 -6.13 -0.52
N ARG A 41 10.71 -6.54 -1.28
CA ARG A 41 11.68 -7.56 -0.85
C ARG A 41 12.41 -7.14 0.42
N LEU A 42 12.91 -5.90 0.47
CA LEU A 42 13.58 -5.37 1.66
C LEU A 42 12.65 -5.34 2.88
N ALA A 43 11.38 -4.95 2.71
CA ALA A 43 10.40 -4.99 3.78
C ALA A 43 10.16 -6.43 4.30
N GLN A 44 10.07 -7.42 3.40
CA GLN A 44 9.95 -8.82 3.77
C GLN A 44 11.18 -9.28 4.56
N GLU A 45 12.39 -9.01 4.07
CA GLU A 45 13.65 -9.33 4.76
C GLU A 45 13.69 -8.76 6.18
N LEU A 46 13.36 -7.48 6.35
CA LEU A 46 13.30 -6.82 7.66
C LEU A 46 12.35 -7.55 8.62
N THR A 47 11.17 -7.97 8.16
CA THR A 47 10.20 -8.70 9.00
C THR A 47 10.62 -10.13 9.33
N THR A 48 11.45 -10.76 8.50
CA THR A 48 12.03 -12.07 8.84
C THR A 48 13.13 -11.95 9.90
N GLN A 49 13.90 -10.86 9.86
CA GLN A 49 15.05 -10.63 10.74
C GLN A 49 14.65 -10.06 12.10
N ASP A 50 13.59 -9.26 12.16
CA ASP A 50 13.14 -8.59 13.38
C ASP A 50 11.63 -8.78 13.59
N LYS A 51 11.29 -9.54 14.65
CA LYS A 51 9.91 -9.89 15.00
C LYS A 51 9.08 -8.73 15.51
N ARG A 52 9.67 -7.55 15.73
CA ARG A 52 8.92 -6.33 16.08
C ARG A 52 8.13 -5.78 14.88
N TYR A 53 8.52 -6.13 13.66
CA TYR A 53 7.80 -5.69 12.47
C TYR A 53 6.63 -6.61 12.14
N VAL A 54 5.50 -5.98 11.81
CA VAL A 54 4.36 -6.63 11.16
C VAL A 54 4.19 -6.00 9.78
N MET A 55 4.36 -6.80 8.73
CA MET A 55 4.16 -6.31 7.36
C MET A 55 2.69 -6.39 6.99
N LEU A 56 2.04 -5.24 6.78
CA LEU A 56 0.63 -5.19 6.35
C LEU A 56 0.42 -5.79 4.95
N TYR A 57 1.45 -5.76 4.11
CA TYR A 57 1.53 -6.40 2.79
C TYR A 57 0.31 -6.18 1.87
N GLN A 58 0.13 -4.94 1.40
CA GLN A 58 -1.02 -4.52 0.57
C GLN A 58 -1.27 -5.35 -0.70
N TYR A 59 -0.29 -6.10 -1.20
CA TYR A 59 -0.42 -6.94 -2.40
C TYR A 59 -0.96 -8.35 -2.12
N GLY A 60 -0.93 -8.81 -0.86
CA GLY A 60 -1.38 -10.17 -0.50
C GLY A 60 -2.25 -10.20 0.75
N ASN A 61 -2.72 -9.06 1.23
CA ASN A 61 -3.64 -8.96 2.35
C ASN A 61 -5.07 -8.80 1.83
N GLU A 62 -5.93 -9.79 2.10
CA GLU A 62 -7.34 -9.81 1.68
C GLU A 62 -8.13 -8.60 2.19
N ALA A 63 -7.72 -8.01 3.32
CA ALA A 63 -8.35 -6.81 3.86
C ALA A 63 -8.31 -5.61 2.89
N ASN A 64 -7.36 -5.59 1.95
CA ASN A 64 -7.30 -4.55 0.91
C ASN A 64 -8.52 -4.65 -0.03
N ALA A 65 -8.79 -5.84 -0.59
CA ALA A 65 -9.96 -6.04 -1.45
C ALA A 65 -11.27 -5.96 -0.66
N LEU A 66 -11.30 -6.56 0.54
CA LEU A 66 -12.50 -6.56 1.37
C LEU A 66 -12.95 -5.14 1.74
N ALA A 67 -12.02 -4.23 2.04
CA ALA A 67 -12.37 -2.83 2.29
C ALA A 67 -13.10 -2.20 1.09
N HIS A 68 -12.67 -2.48 -0.14
CA HIS A 68 -13.34 -1.98 -1.34
C HIS A 68 -14.68 -2.66 -1.59
N TYR A 69 -14.83 -3.95 -1.28
CA TYR A 69 -16.10 -4.64 -1.38
C TYR A 69 -17.14 -4.08 -0.40
N GLU A 70 -16.74 -3.89 0.86
CA GLU A 70 -17.62 -3.42 1.93
C GLU A 70 -17.98 -1.94 1.83
N THR A 71 -17.11 -1.10 1.25
CA THR A 71 -17.35 0.35 1.14
C THR A 71 -17.39 0.82 -0.29
N THR A 72 -16.27 0.83 -1.02
CA THR A 72 -16.19 1.45 -2.36
C THR A 72 -17.24 0.91 -3.34
N GLY A 73 -17.45 -0.40 -3.38
CA GLY A 73 -18.47 -1.04 -4.20
C GLY A 73 -19.88 -0.76 -3.69
N ALA A 74 -20.09 -0.80 -2.37
CA ALA A 74 -21.38 -0.50 -1.75
C ALA A 74 -21.82 0.96 -2.01
N GLU A 75 -20.92 1.92 -1.85
CA GLU A 75 -21.14 3.35 -2.12
C GLU A 75 -21.51 3.57 -3.60
N ILE A 76 -20.80 2.94 -4.55
CA ILE A 76 -21.13 3.03 -5.98
C ILE A 76 -22.52 2.47 -6.27
N LEU A 77 -22.90 1.34 -5.66
CA LEU A 77 -24.21 0.71 -5.89
C LEU A 77 -25.35 1.47 -5.21
N GLU A 78 -25.08 2.15 -4.09
CA GLU A 78 -26.04 3.05 -3.45
C GLU A 78 -26.31 4.28 -4.33
N ASP A 79 -25.25 4.92 -4.84
CA ASP A 79 -25.35 6.13 -5.66
C ASP A 79 -25.78 5.86 -7.11
N MET A 80 -25.42 4.69 -7.66
CA MET A 80 -25.71 4.29 -9.04
C MET A 80 -26.07 2.79 -9.13
N PRO A 81 -27.31 2.42 -8.74
CA PRO A 81 -27.75 1.02 -8.70
C PRO A 81 -27.69 0.29 -10.05
N ASP A 82 -27.82 1.04 -11.16
CA ASP A 82 -27.85 0.51 -12.52
C ASP A 82 -26.48 0.52 -13.22
N VAL A 83 -25.37 0.66 -12.48
CA VAL A 83 -24.02 0.63 -13.05
C VAL A 83 -23.78 -0.61 -13.92
N ASN A 84 -23.40 -0.40 -15.19
CA ASN A 84 -23.16 -1.50 -16.12
C ASN A 84 -21.67 -1.78 -16.38
N VAL A 85 -20.83 -0.76 -16.21
CA VAL A 85 -19.39 -0.84 -16.48
C VAL A 85 -18.66 -0.07 -15.40
N PHE A 86 -17.65 -0.72 -14.81
CA PHE A 86 -16.72 -0.11 -13.87
C PHE A 86 -15.31 -0.15 -14.46
N VAL A 87 -14.58 0.96 -14.35
CA VAL A 87 -13.20 1.08 -14.83
C VAL A 87 -12.34 1.65 -13.71
N ALA A 88 -11.27 0.95 -13.36
CA ALA A 88 -10.28 1.42 -12.40
C ALA A 88 -8.86 1.06 -12.86
N GLY A 89 -7.88 1.85 -12.43
CA GLY A 89 -6.47 1.57 -12.67
C GLY A 89 -5.97 0.38 -11.85
N LEU A 90 -5.08 -0.43 -12.43
CA LEU A 90 -4.51 -1.58 -11.73
C LEU A 90 -3.22 -1.19 -10.98
N GLY A 91 -3.27 -1.30 -9.65
CA GLY A 91 -2.13 -1.18 -8.75
C GLY A 91 -1.93 -2.47 -7.93
N THR A 92 -2.46 -2.49 -6.71
CA THR A 92 -2.51 -3.71 -5.88
C THR A 92 -3.58 -4.70 -6.33
N GLY A 93 -4.56 -4.24 -7.12
CA GLY A 93 -5.72 -5.03 -7.56
C GLY A 93 -6.92 -4.94 -6.62
N GLY A 94 -6.75 -4.44 -5.39
CA GLY A 94 -7.83 -4.43 -4.38
C GLY A 94 -9.11 -3.74 -4.83
N THR A 95 -9.03 -2.63 -5.57
CA THR A 95 -10.22 -1.90 -6.06
C THR A 95 -10.97 -2.63 -7.19
N LEU A 96 -10.29 -3.53 -7.91
CA LEU A 96 -10.86 -4.30 -9.03
C LEU A 96 -11.33 -5.70 -8.61
N THR A 97 -11.04 -6.13 -7.38
CA THR A 97 -11.32 -7.48 -6.85
C THR A 97 -12.56 -7.43 -5.99
#